data_AF-A0A7S4I8V8-F1
#
_entry.id   AF-A0A7S4I8V8-F1
#
_cell.length_a   1.000
_cell.length_b   1.000
_cell.length_c   1.000
_cell.angle_alpha   90.00
_cell.angle_beta   90.00
_cell.angle_gamma   90.00
#
_symmetry.space_group_name_H-M   'P 1'
#
loop_
_entity.id
_entity.type
_entity.pdbx_description
1 polymer ?
#
loop_
_entity_poly.entity_id
_entity_poly.type
_entity_poly.pdbx_seq_one_letter_code
_entity_poly.pdbx_strand_id
1 'polypeptide(L)'
;ELAHLTRLEILSSKPFIHSSFTEDQVTSWFITKAQQIDEESGFTSNAEQLLKIGAQQTEGEKLNAFWSDFKIYTNIVYQCDPTITWEAFGKFGNSEILSKLLSNSTPKSIGKDLYQRCTAIIQKSNEQLKNVAVGPDTDITQWILVRYLLQLGKKNHLLLCSRILYAVADPPKGHAPVGAPDSLIPNEILFIRCALRCVYSSNSTNEWQAVNEIYQSIPERDPDVQDEYYHELHNQVDLLDIHLQASELLSQYNISMPLNSFLNLNSNS
;
A
#
# COMPACT_ATOMS: atom_id res chain seq x y z
N GLU A 1 -47.92 26.76 3.75
CA GLU A 1 -47.00 26.27 4.81
C GLU A 1 -47.48 24.86 5.15
N LEU A 2 -46.81 23.76 4.90
CA LEU A 2 -45.40 23.36 5.08
C LEU A 2 -45.21 22.15 4.13
N ALA A 3 -44.34 22.19 3.10
CA ALA A 3 -42.91 21.85 3.16
C ALA A 3 -42.51 20.88 4.29
N HIS A 4 -41.88 19.76 3.94
CA HIS A 4 -41.21 18.78 4.83
C HIS A 4 -42.03 17.59 5.35
N LEU A 5 -42.49 16.71 4.45
CA LEU A 5 -42.55 15.28 4.75
C LEU A 5 -41.59 14.51 3.82
N THR A 6 -40.33 14.60 4.23
CA THR A 6 -39.39 13.48 4.37
C THR A 6 -39.26 12.49 3.21
N ARG A 7 -38.31 12.82 2.32
CA ARG A 7 -37.54 11.91 1.44
C ARG A 7 -36.78 10.78 2.19
N LEU A 8 -37.02 10.63 3.50
CA LEU A 8 -36.35 9.70 4.42
C LEU A 8 -37.21 8.47 4.78
N GLU A 9 -38.53 8.49 4.51
CA GLU A 9 -39.39 7.34 4.84
C GLU A 9 -39.36 6.23 3.77
N ILE A 10 -38.90 6.53 2.55
CA ILE A 10 -38.77 5.53 1.48
C ILE A 10 -37.51 4.65 1.65
N LEU A 11 -36.54 5.09 2.48
CA LEU A 11 -35.30 4.35 2.74
C LEU A 11 -35.30 3.58 4.08
N SER A 12 -36.35 3.72 4.91
CA SER A 12 -36.45 3.04 6.21
C SER A 12 -37.41 1.85 6.24
N SER A 13 -38.14 1.58 5.14
CA SER A 13 -38.96 0.39 5.02
C SER A 13 -38.07 -0.81 4.67
N LYS A 14 -37.84 -1.68 5.67
CA LYS A 14 -37.46 -3.12 5.65
C LYS A 14 -36.66 -3.64 4.43
N PRO A 15 -35.62 -4.49 4.65
CA PRO A 15 -34.79 -5.00 3.57
C PRO A 15 -35.68 -5.61 2.49
N PHE A 16 -35.28 -5.38 1.24
CA PHE A 16 -35.94 -5.76 0.00
C PHE A 16 -35.96 -7.30 -0.16
N ILE A 17 -36.49 -8.02 0.83
CA ILE A 17 -36.76 -9.45 0.78
C ILE A 17 -38.28 -9.56 0.60
N HIS A 18 -38.75 -9.22 -0.61
CA HIS A 18 -39.95 -9.87 -1.10
C HIS A 18 -39.71 -11.37 -1.03
N SER A 19 -40.69 -12.13 -0.54
CA SER A 19 -40.64 -13.56 -0.22
C SER A 19 -40.44 -14.51 -1.42
N SER A 20 -39.63 -14.15 -2.43
CA SER A 20 -39.47 -14.91 -3.68
C SER A 20 -38.04 -15.03 -4.23
N PHE A 21 -37.03 -14.37 -3.66
CA PHE A 21 -35.64 -14.47 -4.16
C PHE A 21 -34.67 -14.94 -3.09
N THR A 22 -33.75 -15.84 -3.47
CA THR A 22 -32.65 -16.27 -2.60
C THR A 22 -31.53 -15.24 -2.59
N GLU A 23 -30.69 -15.26 -1.55
CA GLU A 23 -29.51 -14.39 -1.44
C GLU A 23 -28.58 -14.50 -2.67
N ASP A 24 -28.37 -15.71 -3.18
CA ASP A 24 -27.56 -15.96 -4.38
C ASP A 24 -28.18 -15.33 -5.63
N GLN A 25 -29.51 -15.34 -5.76
CA GLN A 25 -30.20 -14.70 -6.88
C GLN A 25 -30.07 -13.18 -6.82
N VAL A 26 -30.24 -12.60 -5.62
CA VAL A 26 -30.08 -11.15 -5.41
C VAL A 26 -28.63 -10.73 -5.69
N THR A 27 -27.66 -11.46 -5.14
CA THR A 27 -26.23 -11.23 -5.38
C THR A 27 -25.88 -11.29 -6.86
N SER A 28 -26.34 -12.34 -7.56
CA SER A 28 -26.08 -12.52 -8.99
C SER A 28 -26.69 -11.40 -9.82
N TRP A 29 -27.89 -10.92 -9.45
CA TRP A 29 -28.55 -9.81 -10.12
C TRP A 29 -27.74 -8.51 -9.98
N PHE A 30 -27.29 -8.16 -8.77
CA PHE A 30 -26.48 -6.95 -8.55
C PHE A 30 -25.16 -6.99 -9.32
N ILE A 31 -24.44 -8.12 -9.27
CA ILE A 31 -23.17 -8.30 -10.00
C ILE A 31 -23.38 -8.17 -11.51
N THR A 32 -24.34 -8.93 -12.06
CA THR A 32 -24.61 -8.91 -13.50
C THR A 32 -25.02 -7.52 -13.98
N LYS A 33 -25.85 -6.82 -13.20
CA LYS A 33 -26.29 -5.46 -13.56
C LYS A 33 -25.15 -4.44 -13.48
N ALA A 34 -24.28 -4.53 -12.49
CA ALA A 34 -23.12 -3.66 -12.39
C ALA A 34 -22.16 -3.86 -13.57
N GLN A 35 -21.89 -5.11 -13.96
CA GLN A 35 -21.07 -5.44 -15.13
C GLN A 35 -21.68 -4.91 -16.43
N GLN A 36 -22.99 -5.09 -16.64
CA GLN A 36 -23.69 -4.53 -17.80
C GLN A 36 -23.56 -3.01 -17.87
N ILE A 37 -23.74 -2.31 -16.74
CA ILE A 37 -23.57 -0.85 -16.69
C ILE A 37 -22.15 -0.47 -17.10
N ASP A 38 -21.13 -1.13 -16.54
CA ASP A 38 -19.73 -0.83 -16.84
C ASP A 38 -19.38 -1.10 -18.31
N GLU A 39 -19.75 -2.27 -18.84
CA GLU A 39 -19.42 -2.72 -20.19
C GLU A 39 -20.17 -1.94 -21.28
N GLU A 40 -21.46 -1.64 -21.08
CA GLU A 40 -22.28 -0.98 -22.09
C GLU A 40 -22.14 0.54 -22.08
N SER A 41 -21.86 1.15 -20.93
CA SER A 41 -21.87 2.61 -20.77
C SER A 41 -20.53 3.23 -20.38
N GLY A 42 -19.58 2.45 -19.85
CA GLY A 42 -18.34 2.95 -19.26
C GLY A 42 -18.54 3.75 -17.96
N PHE A 43 -19.75 3.77 -17.40
CA PHE A 43 -20.04 4.48 -16.14
C PHE A 43 -19.74 3.62 -14.92
N THR A 44 -18.46 3.31 -14.72
CA THR A 44 -17.95 2.49 -13.60
C THR A 44 -18.41 3.01 -12.24
N SER A 45 -18.48 4.33 -12.04
CA SER A 45 -18.95 4.91 -10.77
C SER A 45 -20.43 4.58 -10.49
N ASN A 46 -21.28 4.48 -11.51
CA ASN A 46 -22.68 4.12 -11.33
C ASN A 46 -22.83 2.63 -10.99
N ALA A 47 -22.03 1.78 -11.64
CA ALA A 47 -21.93 0.36 -11.30
C ALA A 47 -21.49 0.16 -9.84
N GLU A 48 -20.49 0.91 -9.36
CA GLU A 48 -20.04 0.88 -7.96
C GLU A 48 -21.16 1.29 -6.99
N GLN A 49 -21.92 2.36 -7.29
CA GLN A 49 -23.02 2.79 -6.43
C GLN A 49 -24.14 1.75 -6.34
N LEU A 50 -24.46 1.08 -7.45
CA LEU A 50 -25.44 -0.02 -7.45
C LEU A 50 -24.99 -1.16 -6.53
N LEU A 51 -23.73 -1.57 -6.63
CA LEU A 51 -23.14 -2.61 -5.78
C LEU A 51 -23.13 -2.19 -4.30
N LYS A 52 -22.78 -0.94 -4.01
CA LYS A 52 -22.82 -0.38 -2.66
C LYS A 52 -24.21 -0.46 -2.05
N ILE A 53 -25.24 -0.07 -2.81
CA ILE A 53 -26.63 -0.14 -2.36
C ILE A 53 -27.02 -1.60 -2.08
N GLY A 54 -26.67 -2.52 -3.00
CA GLY A 54 -26.92 -3.95 -2.79
C GLY A 54 -26.25 -4.47 -1.53
N ALA A 55 -24.95 -4.21 -1.37
CA ALA A 55 -24.15 -4.57 -0.19
C ALA A 55 -24.72 -4.00 1.13
N GLN A 56 -25.32 -2.82 1.10
CA GLN A 56 -25.98 -2.22 2.27
C GLN A 56 -27.35 -2.83 2.57
N GLN A 57 -28.04 -3.34 1.56
CA GLN A 57 -29.37 -3.93 1.67
C GLN A 57 -29.34 -5.44 1.90
N THR A 58 -28.22 -6.09 1.61
CA THR A 58 -28.00 -7.51 1.79
C THR A 58 -26.80 -7.74 2.71
N GLU A 59 -26.96 -8.53 3.77
CA GLU A 59 -25.84 -8.91 4.65
C GLU A 59 -24.91 -9.98 4.02
N GLY A 60 -24.98 -10.18 2.70
CA GLY A 60 -24.28 -11.24 2.00
C GLY A 60 -22.79 -10.98 1.80
N GLU A 61 -21.95 -11.90 2.29
CA GLU A 61 -20.48 -11.80 2.21
C GLU A 61 -19.97 -11.70 0.76
N LYS A 62 -20.60 -12.46 -0.16
CA LYS A 62 -20.19 -12.50 -1.58
C LYS A 62 -20.32 -11.14 -2.25
N LEU A 63 -21.45 -10.45 -2.04
CA LEU A 63 -21.69 -9.15 -2.64
C LEU A 63 -20.78 -8.07 -2.02
N ASN A 64 -20.55 -8.15 -0.71
CA ASN A 64 -19.61 -7.27 -0.01
C ASN A 64 -18.17 -7.41 -0.52
N ALA A 65 -17.71 -8.65 -0.70
CA ALA A 65 -16.39 -8.92 -1.28
C ALA A 65 -16.29 -8.38 -2.72
N PHE A 66 -17.31 -8.63 -3.56
CA PHE A 66 -17.33 -8.14 -4.94
C PHE A 66 -17.34 -6.60 -4.98
N TRP A 67 -18.16 -5.95 -4.17
CA TRP A 67 -18.19 -4.49 -4.08
C TRP A 67 -16.84 -3.91 -3.64
N SER A 68 -16.18 -4.54 -2.68
CA SER A 68 -14.84 -4.13 -2.22
C SER A 68 -13.82 -4.17 -3.36
N ASP A 69 -13.78 -5.26 -4.12
CA ASP A 69 -12.87 -5.39 -5.27
C ASP A 69 -13.26 -4.43 -6.41
N PHE A 70 -14.56 -4.23 -6.65
CA PHE A 70 -15.06 -3.30 -7.67
C PHE A 70 -14.75 -1.83 -7.33
N LYS A 71 -14.74 -1.47 -6.05
CA LYS A 71 -14.31 -0.14 -5.59
C LYS A 71 -12.83 0.12 -5.90
N ILE A 72 -11.97 -0.89 -5.77
CA ILE A 72 -10.55 -0.78 -6.16
C ILE A 72 -10.44 -0.58 -7.67
N TYR A 73 -11.16 -1.38 -8.46
CA TYR A 73 -11.24 -1.21 -9.91
C TYR A 73 -11.68 0.20 -10.31
N THR A 74 -12.75 0.71 -9.68
CA THR A 74 -13.26 2.07 -9.90
C THR A 74 -12.19 3.13 -9.62
N ASN A 75 -11.41 2.96 -8.56
CA ASN A 75 -10.30 3.87 -8.24
C ASN A 75 -9.23 3.87 -9.35
N ILE A 76 -8.86 2.68 -9.86
CA ILE A 76 -7.92 2.56 -10.98
C ILE A 76 -8.46 3.27 -12.21
N VAL A 77 -9.70 2.98 -12.62
CA VAL A 77 -10.30 3.55 -13.85
C VAL A 77 -10.32 5.08 -13.81
N TYR A 78 -10.77 5.68 -12.71
CA TYR A 78 -10.92 7.13 -12.64
C TYR A 78 -9.65 7.89 -12.26
N GLN A 79 -8.75 7.31 -11.47
CA GLN A 79 -7.57 8.03 -10.96
C GLN A 79 -6.28 7.67 -11.68
N CYS A 80 -6.25 6.54 -12.39
CA CYS A 80 -5.02 5.96 -12.92
C CYS A 80 -5.09 5.70 -14.42
N ASP A 81 -6.01 4.86 -14.87
CA ASP A 81 -6.03 4.33 -16.23
C ASP A 81 -7.46 3.97 -16.67
N PRO A 82 -8.14 4.84 -17.45
CA PRO A 82 -9.52 4.65 -17.85
C PRO A 82 -9.71 3.55 -18.92
N THR A 83 -8.62 2.94 -19.40
CA THR A 83 -8.68 1.91 -20.46
C THR A 83 -8.82 0.49 -19.91
N ILE A 84 -8.67 0.31 -18.60
CA ILE A 84 -8.75 -0.99 -17.94
C ILE A 84 -10.22 -1.41 -17.84
N THR A 85 -10.50 -2.63 -18.31
CA THR A 85 -11.81 -3.27 -18.15
C THR A 85 -11.87 -4.15 -16.91
N TRP A 86 -13.07 -4.48 -16.44
CA TRP A 86 -13.27 -5.42 -15.34
C TRP A 86 -12.60 -6.78 -15.59
N GLU A 87 -12.65 -7.30 -16.83
CA GLU A 87 -12.01 -8.56 -17.20
C GLU A 87 -10.47 -8.48 -17.10
N ALA A 88 -9.88 -7.36 -17.53
CA ALA A 88 -8.44 -7.14 -17.41
C ALA A 88 -8.03 -7.00 -15.94
N PHE A 89 -8.82 -6.27 -15.14
CA PHE A 89 -8.60 -6.14 -13.70
C PHE A 89 -8.63 -7.49 -12.98
N GLY A 90 -9.55 -8.39 -13.34
CA GLY A 90 -9.64 -9.73 -12.76
C GLY A 90 -8.41 -10.62 -12.98
N LYS A 91 -7.50 -10.24 -13.89
CA LYS A 91 -6.23 -10.93 -14.15
C LYS A 91 -5.08 -10.39 -13.29
N PHE A 92 -5.26 -9.26 -12.60
CA PHE A 92 -4.19 -8.62 -11.85
C PHE A 92 -3.92 -9.30 -10.51
N GLY A 93 -2.65 -9.45 -10.17
CA GLY A 93 -2.22 -9.78 -8.81
C GLY A 93 -2.19 -8.55 -7.89
N ASN A 94 -2.14 -8.76 -6.57
CA ASN A 94 -2.10 -7.65 -5.58
C ASN A 94 -0.97 -6.63 -5.84
N SER A 95 0.20 -7.09 -6.31
CA SER A 95 1.30 -6.19 -6.65
C SER A 95 1.05 -5.34 -7.89
N GLU A 96 0.37 -5.90 -8.89
CA GLU A 96 0.01 -5.16 -10.10
C GLU A 96 -1.07 -4.13 -9.80
N ILE A 97 -2.05 -4.50 -8.96
CA ILE A 97 -3.07 -3.57 -8.46
C ILE A 97 -2.41 -2.42 -7.70
N LEU A 98 -1.52 -2.72 -6.74
CA LEU A 98 -0.80 -1.69 -5.98
C LEU A 98 0.01 -0.77 -6.91
N SER A 99 0.74 -1.34 -7.88
CA SER A 99 1.50 -0.55 -8.84
C SER A 99 0.61 0.31 -9.74
N LYS A 100 -0.58 -0.17 -10.12
CA LYS A 100 -1.54 0.59 -10.92
C LYS A 100 -2.15 1.75 -10.12
N LEU A 101 -2.54 1.52 -8.86
CA LEU A 101 -3.09 2.55 -7.98
C LEU A 101 -2.13 3.73 -7.74
N LEU A 102 -0.82 3.48 -7.81
CA LEU A 102 0.23 4.48 -7.62
C LEU A 102 0.89 4.96 -8.92
N SER A 103 0.42 4.50 -10.09
CA SER A 103 1.08 4.76 -11.38
C SER A 103 1.13 6.24 -11.78
N ASN A 104 0.10 7.02 -11.42
CA ASN A 104 0.03 8.47 -11.66
C ASN A 104 0.50 9.31 -10.47
N SER A 105 1.03 8.68 -9.42
CA SER A 105 1.50 9.40 -8.24
C SER A 105 2.83 10.11 -8.49
N THR A 106 2.98 11.28 -7.90
CA THR A 106 4.21 12.08 -7.94
C THR A 106 4.90 12.03 -6.58
N PRO A 107 6.19 12.42 -6.44
CA PRO A 107 6.83 12.51 -5.13
C PRO A 107 6.07 13.37 -4.10
N LYS A 108 5.24 14.32 -4.56
CA LYS A 108 4.43 15.18 -3.68
C LYS A 108 3.09 14.56 -3.29
N SER A 109 2.51 13.69 -4.14
CA SER A 109 1.18 13.12 -3.93
C SER A 109 1.22 11.68 -3.40
N ILE A 110 2.33 10.96 -3.59
CA ILE A 110 2.40 9.50 -3.38
C ILE A 110 2.05 9.07 -1.95
N GLY A 111 2.44 9.83 -0.93
CA GLY A 111 2.07 9.54 0.45
C GLY A 111 0.55 9.63 0.67
N LYS A 112 -0.09 10.67 0.14
CA LYS A 112 -1.55 10.83 0.19
C LYS A 112 -2.26 9.75 -0.63
N ASP A 113 -1.78 9.50 -1.85
CA ASP A 113 -2.35 8.50 -2.76
C ASP A 113 -2.26 7.08 -2.16
N LEU A 114 -1.16 6.76 -1.48
CA LEU A 114 -0.98 5.49 -0.76
C LEU A 114 -2.12 5.24 0.23
N TYR A 115 -2.38 6.18 1.15
CA TYR A 115 -3.43 6.00 2.14
C TYR A 115 -4.84 6.06 1.55
N GLN A 116 -5.07 6.92 0.55
CA GLN A 116 -6.40 7.07 -0.05
C GLN A 116 -6.80 5.91 -0.97
N ARG A 117 -5.83 5.27 -1.64
CA ARG A 117 -6.09 4.30 -2.71
C ARG A 117 -5.68 2.88 -2.34
N CYS A 118 -4.63 2.71 -1.52
CA CYS A 118 -3.98 1.42 -1.34
C CYS A 118 -4.23 0.77 0.03
N THR A 119 -4.72 1.52 1.02
CA THR A 119 -4.90 1.02 2.41
C THR A 119 -5.62 -0.32 2.47
N ALA A 120 -6.78 -0.44 1.80
CA ALA A 120 -7.60 -1.64 1.85
C ALA A 120 -6.89 -2.88 1.28
N ILE A 121 -6.18 -2.75 0.14
CA ILE A 121 -5.49 -3.89 -0.47
C ILE A 121 -4.23 -4.28 0.32
N ILE A 122 -3.52 -3.31 0.89
CA ILE A 122 -2.35 -3.55 1.73
C ILE A 122 -2.78 -4.27 3.01
N GLN A 123 -3.80 -3.77 3.71
CA GLN A 123 -4.31 -4.39 4.94
C GLN A 123 -4.87 -5.79 4.68
N LYS A 124 -5.68 -5.99 3.63
CA LYS A 124 -6.18 -7.31 3.22
C LYS A 124 -5.03 -8.30 2.97
N SER A 125 -3.94 -7.84 2.35
CA SER A 125 -2.76 -8.67 2.11
C SER A 125 -1.94 -8.92 3.38
N ASN A 126 -1.84 -7.94 4.29
CA ASN A 126 -1.12 -8.07 5.55
C ASN A 126 -1.84 -9.03 6.51
N GLU A 127 -3.18 -9.05 6.51
CA GLU A 127 -4.00 -9.95 7.32
C GLU A 127 -3.70 -11.43 7.01
N GLN A 128 -3.39 -11.75 5.75
CA GLN A 128 -2.97 -13.11 5.34
C GLN A 128 -1.60 -13.51 5.92
N LEU A 129 -0.78 -12.53 6.31
CA LEU A 129 0.57 -12.68 6.83
C LEU A 129 0.67 -12.40 8.33
N LYS A 130 -0.44 -12.14 9.03
CA LYS A 130 -0.43 -11.71 10.44
C LYS A 130 0.26 -12.67 11.41
N ASN A 131 0.27 -13.96 11.07
CA ASN A 131 0.89 -15.02 11.88
C ASN A 131 2.33 -15.33 11.46
N VAL A 132 2.86 -14.64 10.43
CA VAL A 132 4.23 -14.85 9.95
C VAL A 132 5.19 -14.03 10.82
N ALA A 133 6.04 -14.70 11.58
CA ALA A 133 7.10 -14.04 12.33
C ALA A 133 8.12 -13.40 11.39
N VAL A 134 8.53 -12.17 11.70
CA VAL A 134 9.56 -11.44 10.94
C VAL A 134 10.90 -11.62 11.67
N GLY A 135 11.76 -12.47 11.12
CA GLY A 135 13.12 -12.71 11.59
C GLY A 135 14.14 -12.66 10.44
N PRO A 136 15.41 -13.00 10.71
CA PRO A 136 16.52 -12.92 9.74
C PRO A 136 16.21 -13.58 8.40
N ASP A 137 15.67 -14.81 8.44
CA ASP A 137 15.42 -15.65 7.27
C ASP A 137 14.07 -15.36 6.59
N THR A 138 13.23 -14.49 7.17
CA THR A 138 11.91 -14.20 6.61
C THR A 138 12.04 -13.47 5.27
N ASP A 139 11.36 -13.97 4.24
CA ASP A 139 11.22 -13.28 2.97
C ASP A 139 10.22 -12.12 3.09
N ILE A 140 10.76 -10.91 3.31
CA ILE A 140 9.97 -9.69 3.44
C ILE A 140 9.25 -9.27 2.15
N THR A 141 9.53 -9.91 1.00
CA THR A 141 8.82 -9.61 -0.26
C THR A 141 7.40 -10.17 -0.30
N GLN A 142 7.01 -10.98 0.69
CA GLN A 142 5.63 -11.43 0.86
C GLN A 142 4.67 -10.25 1.11
N TRP A 143 5.13 -9.21 1.82
CA TRP A 143 4.35 -7.98 2.04
C TRP A 143 4.34 -7.11 0.78
N ILE A 144 3.15 -6.81 0.26
CA ILE A 144 3.00 -6.20 -1.07
C ILE A 144 3.63 -4.80 -1.16
N LEU A 145 3.54 -3.99 -0.09
CA LEU A 145 4.14 -2.66 -0.04
C LEU A 145 5.66 -2.72 0.01
N VAL A 146 6.21 -3.65 0.80
CA VAL A 146 7.67 -3.89 0.87
C VAL A 146 8.19 -4.33 -0.49
N ARG A 147 7.54 -5.30 -1.14
CA ARG A 147 7.92 -5.73 -2.48
C ARG A 147 7.89 -4.60 -3.50
N TYR A 148 6.87 -3.73 -3.45
CA TYR A 148 6.79 -2.55 -4.31
C TYR A 148 7.94 -1.56 -4.06
N LEU A 149 8.23 -1.24 -2.80
CA LEU A 149 9.36 -0.39 -2.41
C LEU A 149 10.71 -0.93 -2.88
N LEU A 150 10.94 -2.24 -2.75
CA LEU A 150 12.17 -2.87 -3.23
C LEU A 150 12.29 -2.85 -4.76
N GLN A 151 11.16 -2.97 -5.48
CA GLN A 151 11.14 -2.81 -6.94
C GLN A 151 11.47 -1.37 -7.35
N LEU A 152 10.99 -0.37 -6.61
CA LEU A 152 11.34 1.04 -6.82
C LEU A 152 12.83 1.30 -6.54
N GLY A 153 13.36 0.77 -5.44
CA GLY A 153 14.78 0.90 -5.09
C GLY A 153 15.70 0.33 -6.19
N LYS A 154 15.40 -0.87 -6.69
CA LYS A 154 16.13 -1.48 -7.82
C LYS A 154 16.07 -0.68 -9.13
N LYS A 155 15.01 0.12 -9.31
CA LYS A 155 14.84 1.02 -10.47
C LYS A 155 15.46 2.40 -10.24
N ASN A 156 16.20 2.60 -9.15
CA ASN A 156 16.79 3.89 -8.73
C ASN A 156 15.71 4.99 -8.59
N HIS A 157 14.58 4.65 -7.99
CA HIS A 157 13.51 5.59 -7.65
C HIS A 157 13.46 5.83 -6.13
N LEU A 158 14.61 6.07 -5.50
CA LEU A 158 14.69 6.21 -4.04
C LEU A 158 13.88 7.41 -3.54
N LEU A 159 13.72 8.46 -4.34
CA LEU A 159 12.86 9.58 -3.97
C LEU A 159 11.39 9.16 -3.77
N LEU A 160 10.88 8.18 -4.51
CA LEU A 160 9.53 7.66 -4.27
C LEU A 160 9.52 6.76 -3.03
N CYS A 161 10.57 5.96 -2.82
CA CYS A 161 10.72 5.15 -1.62
C CYS A 161 10.73 6.03 -0.36
N SER A 162 11.50 7.13 -0.35
CA SER A 162 11.59 8.04 0.79
C SER A 162 10.25 8.65 1.14
N ARG A 163 9.47 9.08 0.14
CA ARG A 163 8.15 9.68 0.35
C ARG A 163 7.12 8.67 0.86
N ILE A 164 7.19 7.42 0.43
CA ILE A 164 6.33 6.35 0.95
C ILE A 164 6.74 6.00 2.38
N LEU A 165 8.02 5.76 2.65
CA LEU A 165 8.50 5.39 3.99
C LEU A 165 8.24 6.49 5.00
N TYR A 166 8.46 7.75 4.64
CA TYR A 166 8.09 8.91 5.46
C TYR A 166 6.59 8.95 5.76
N ALA A 167 5.73 8.75 4.75
CA ALA A 167 4.28 8.73 4.96
C ALA A 167 3.84 7.56 5.87
N VAL A 168 4.57 6.44 5.84
CA VAL A 168 4.30 5.30 6.72
C VAL A 168 4.78 5.55 8.16
N ALA A 169 5.94 6.20 8.33
CA ALA A 169 6.48 6.58 9.63
C ALA A 169 5.64 7.66 10.33
N ASP A 170 5.14 8.65 9.57
CA ASP A 170 4.26 9.72 10.04
C ASP A 170 2.90 9.66 9.31
N PRO A 171 2.00 8.74 9.71
CA PRO A 171 0.74 8.52 9.03
C PRO A 171 -0.22 9.70 9.19
N PRO A 172 -1.09 9.99 8.20
CA PRO A 172 -2.15 10.98 8.36
C PRO A 172 -3.08 10.63 9.53
N LYS A 173 -3.69 11.64 10.15
CA LYS A 173 -4.61 11.46 11.28
C LYS A 173 -5.67 10.39 10.98
N GLY A 174 -5.85 9.46 11.91
CA GLY A 174 -6.79 8.34 11.80
C GLY A 174 -6.20 7.08 11.16
N HIS A 175 -4.95 7.10 10.73
CA HIS A 175 -4.22 5.90 10.30
C HIS A 175 -3.25 5.43 11.38
N ALA A 176 -3.02 4.12 11.42
CA ALA A 176 -2.20 3.49 12.43
C ALA A 176 -0.69 3.69 12.16
N PRO A 177 0.13 3.96 13.19
CA PRO A 177 1.59 4.09 13.06
C PRO A 177 2.25 2.74 12.74
N VAL A 178 3.55 2.76 12.41
CA VAL A 178 4.35 1.54 12.23
C VAL A 178 4.22 0.62 13.45
N GLY A 179 4.12 -0.68 13.21
CA GLY A 179 4.03 -1.69 14.27
C GLY A 179 2.63 -1.90 14.86
N ALA A 180 1.66 -1.03 14.56
CA ALA A 180 0.27 -1.25 14.95
C ALA A 180 -0.42 -2.29 14.02
N PRO A 181 -1.45 -3.02 14.50
CA PRO A 181 -2.12 -4.07 13.73
C PRO A 181 -2.65 -3.61 12.36
N ASP A 182 -3.22 -2.41 12.29
CA ASP A 182 -3.80 -1.84 11.07
C ASP A 182 -2.80 -1.01 10.24
N SER A 183 -1.51 -1.07 10.57
CA SER A 183 -0.47 -0.32 9.87
C SER A 183 -0.25 -0.86 8.46
N LEU A 184 0.18 0.02 7.55
CA LEU A 184 0.62 -0.41 6.21
C LEU A 184 1.87 -1.30 6.29
N ILE A 185 2.72 -1.09 7.31
CA ILE A 185 3.85 -1.95 7.67
C ILE A 185 3.67 -2.36 9.14
N PRO A 186 3.16 -3.58 9.41
CA PRO A 186 2.65 -3.99 10.73
C PRO A 186 3.76 -4.32 11.75
N ASN A 187 5.02 -4.10 11.42
CA ASN A 187 6.14 -4.50 12.25
C ASN A 187 7.34 -3.54 12.02
N GLU A 188 7.97 -3.11 13.10
CA GLU A 188 9.12 -2.20 13.06
C GLU A 188 10.37 -2.85 12.45
N ILE A 189 10.69 -4.09 12.81
CA ILE A 189 11.74 -4.91 12.17
C ILE A 189 11.50 -4.97 10.66
N LEU A 190 10.25 -5.16 10.23
CA LEU A 190 9.90 -5.16 8.80
C LEU A 190 10.15 -3.79 8.15
N PHE A 191 9.83 -2.69 8.84
CA PHE A 191 10.09 -1.33 8.38
C PHE A 191 11.60 -1.07 8.22
N ILE A 192 12.39 -1.35 9.25
CA ILE A 192 13.86 -1.13 9.25
C ILE A 192 14.51 -1.95 8.13
N ARG A 193 14.14 -3.24 7.99
CA ARG A 193 14.62 -4.09 6.89
C ARG A 193 14.24 -3.55 5.53
N CYS A 194 13.02 -3.08 5.36
CA CYS A 194 12.56 -2.49 4.11
C CYS A 194 13.38 -1.24 3.76
N ALA A 195 13.58 -0.34 4.72
CA ALA A 195 14.34 0.90 4.55
C ALA A 195 15.80 0.62 4.15
N LEU A 196 16.52 -0.20 4.94
CA LEU A 196 17.90 -0.61 4.64
C LEU A 196 18.01 -1.25 3.27
N ARG A 197 17.13 -2.22 2.97
CA ARG A 197 17.17 -2.95 1.70
C ARG A 197 16.79 -2.06 0.51
N CYS A 198 15.94 -1.05 0.68
CA CYS A 198 15.69 -0.05 -0.37
C CYS A 198 16.96 0.72 -0.72
N VAL A 199 17.64 1.26 0.30
CA VAL A 199 18.87 2.04 0.12
C VAL A 199 19.95 1.20 -0.57
N TYR A 200 20.24 0.02 -0.06
CA TYR A 200 21.30 -0.85 -0.61
C TYR A 200 20.91 -1.58 -1.91
N SER A 201 19.64 -1.57 -2.32
CA SER A 201 19.24 -2.10 -3.63
C SER A 201 19.43 -1.09 -4.77
N SER A 202 19.62 0.19 -4.45
CA SER A 202 19.86 1.23 -5.45
C SER A 202 21.32 1.25 -5.90
N ASN A 203 21.53 1.49 -7.19
CA ASN A 203 22.85 1.75 -7.78
C ASN A 203 23.08 3.25 -8.01
N SER A 204 22.18 4.09 -7.53
CA SER A 204 22.30 5.55 -7.68
C SER A 204 23.39 6.10 -6.77
N THR A 205 24.13 7.08 -7.30
CA THR A 205 25.18 7.80 -6.57
C THR A 205 24.79 9.25 -6.24
N ASN A 206 23.60 9.67 -6.68
CA ASN A 206 23.16 11.06 -6.68
C ASN A 206 21.82 11.27 -5.94
N GLU A 207 21.26 10.24 -5.32
CA GLU A 207 20.00 10.29 -4.57
C GLU A 207 20.20 10.54 -3.06
N TRP A 208 21.23 11.30 -2.69
CA TRP A 208 21.61 11.58 -1.29
C TRP A 208 20.46 12.07 -0.42
N GLN A 209 19.70 13.03 -0.94
CA GLN A 209 18.54 13.56 -0.23
C GLN A 209 17.52 12.46 0.09
N ALA A 210 17.23 11.58 -0.86
CA ALA A 210 16.27 10.51 -0.66
C ALA A 210 16.78 9.48 0.34
N VAL A 211 18.08 9.14 0.32
CA VAL A 211 18.67 8.23 1.32
C VAL A 211 18.60 8.84 2.71
N ASN A 212 18.96 10.12 2.86
CA ASN A 212 18.85 10.80 4.15
C ASN A 212 17.40 10.86 4.64
N GLU A 213 16.44 11.17 3.78
CA GLU A 213 15.01 11.12 4.14
C GLU A 213 14.57 9.72 4.57
N ILE A 214 15.06 8.65 3.94
CA ILE A 214 14.80 7.27 4.38
C ILE A 214 15.40 7.02 5.76
N TYR A 215 16.67 7.38 5.98
CA TYR A 215 17.35 7.22 7.25
C TYR A 215 16.61 7.93 8.39
N GLN A 216 16.18 9.18 8.18
CA GLN A 216 15.43 9.97 9.17
C GLN A 216 14.01 9.44 9.41
N SER A 217 13.47 8.56 8.55
CA SER A 217 12.17 7.91 8.74
C SER A 217 12.23 6.63 9.59
N ILE A 218 13.44 6.13 9.86
CA ILE A 218 13.63 4.92 10.67
C ILE A 218 13.35 5.26 12.14
N PRO A 219 12.53 4.46 12.86
CA PRO A 219 12.28 4.66 14.28
C PRO A 219 13.58 4.66 15.11
N GLU A 220 13.56 5.39 16.23
CA GLU A 220 14.69 5.40 17.16
C GLU A 220 14.85 4.03 17.83
N ARG A 221 16.10 3.65 18.11
CA ARG A 221 16.41 2.39 18.80
C ARG A 221 15.82 2.42 20.20
N ASP A 222 14.93 1.47 20.49
CA ASP A 222 14.41 1.23 21.82
C ASP A 222 15.31 0.22 22.59
N PRO A 223 15.99 0.65 23.68
CA PRO A 223 16.85 -0.24 24.46
C PRO A 223 16.08 -1.31 25.23
N ASP A 224 14.78 -1.15 25.44
CA ASP A 224 13.96 -2.06 26.24
C ASP A 224 13.47 -3.28 25.44
N VAL A 225 13.55 -3.22 24.10
CA VAL A 225 13.22 -4.34 23.21
C VAL A 225 14.19 -5.50 23.43
N GLN A 226 13.66 -6.69 23.75
CA GLN A 226 14.47 -7.87 24.09
C GLN A 226 14.87 -8.74 22.87
N ASP A 227 14.51 -8.31 21.66
CA ASP A 227 14.81 -9.05 20.43
C ASP A 227 16.25 -8.74 19.96
N GLU A 228 17.14 -9.74 19.97
CA GLU A 228 18.52 -9.60 19.50
C GLU A 228 18.59 -9.17 18.03
N TYR A 229 17.66 -9.65 17.20
CA TYR A 229 17.63 -9.31 15.79
C TYR A 229 17.25 -7.84 15.54
N TYR A 230 16.41 -7.27 16.40
CA TYR A 230 16.09 -5.85 16.38
C TYR A 230 17.36 -5.00 16.59
N HIS A 231 18.16 -5.32 17.61
CA HIS A 231 19.41 -4.61 17.90
C HIS A 231 20.43 -4.77 16.76
N GLU A 232 20.54 -5.95 16.17
CA GLU A 232 21.41 -6.17 15.02
C GLU A 232 21.01 -5.34 13.80
N LEU A 233 19.71 -5.19 13.54
CA LEU A 233 19.24 -4.28 12.48
C LEU A 233 19.59 -2.84 12.77
N HIS A 234 19.48 -2.38 14.02
CA HIS A 234 19.90 -1.04 14.35
C HIS A 234 21.42 -0.84 14.26
N ASN A 235 22.24 -1.86 14.51
CA ASN A 235 23.67 -1.79 14.21
C ASN A 235 23.92 -1.57 12.70
N GLN A 236 23.09 -2.17 11.83
CA GLN A 236 23.16 -1.91 10.38
C GLN A 236 22.67 -0.51 10.01
N VAL A 237 21.76 0.08 10.78
CA VAL A 237 21.36 1.49 10.63
C VAL A 237 22.51 2.43 11.03
N ASP A 238 23.23 2.14 12.12
CA ASP A 238 24.43 2.90 12.49
C ASP A 238 25.52 2.79 11.40
N LEU A 239 25.68 1.60 10.82
CA LEU A 239 26.61 1.39 9.71
C LEU A 239 26.19 2.17 8.45
N LEU A 240 24.89 2.30 8.20
CA LEU A 240 24.39 3.14 7.12
C LEU A 240 24.82 4.61 7.33
N ASP A 241 24.74 5.14 8.55
CA ASP A 241 25.22 6.50 8.85
C ASP A 241 26.71 6.66 8.54
N ILE A 242 27.53 5.67 8.90
CA ILE A 242 28.96 5.65 8.53
C ILE A 242 29.15 5.65 7.00
N HIS A 243 28.39 4.83 6.27
CA HIS A 243 28.47 4.80 4.80
C HIS A 243 28.02 6.13 4.17
N LEU A 244 27.02 6.80 4.74
CA LEU A 244 26.57 8.12 4.32
C LEU A 244 27.69 9.16 4.50
N GLN A 245 28.30 9.22 5.68
CA GLN A 245 29.41 10.14 5.98
C GLN A 245 30.63 9.87 5.08
N ALA A 246 30.98 8.60 4.88
CA ALA A 246 32.07 8.21 3.98
C ALA A 246 31.79 8.66 2.54
N SER A 247 30.55 8.52 2.08
CA SER A 247 30.18 8.94 0.73
C SER A 247 30.15 10.44 0.55
N GLU A 248 29.70 11.19 1.56
CA GLU A 248 29.80 12.65 1.57
C GLU A 248 31.26 13.09 1.46
N LEU A 249 32.17 12.48 2.24
CA LEU A 249 33.60 12.74 2.15
C LEU A 249 34.16 12.44 0.76
N LEU A 250 33.85 11.27 0.18
CA LEU A 250 34.29 10.90 -1.18
C LEU A 250 33.80 11.91 -2.23
N SER A 251 32.58 12.42 -2.08
CA SER A 251 32.01 13.41 -2.99
C SER A 251 32.82 14.72 -3.01
N GLN A 252 33.43 15.12 -1.88
CA GLN A 252 34.32 16.30 -1.81
C GLN A 252 35.57 16.13 -2.69
N TYR A 253 35.99 14.89 -2.95
CA TYR A 253 37.09 14.56 -3.84
C TYR A 253 36.63 14.17 -5.26
N ASN A 254 35.37 14.45 -5.62
CA ASN A 254 34.74 14.07 -6.89
C ASN A 254 34.69 12.55 -7.13
N ILE A 255 34.69 11.75 -6.06
CA ILE A 255 34.50 10.30 -6.12
C ILE A 255 33.04 10.02 -5.77
N SER A 256 32.31 9.41 -6.70
CA SER A 256 30.90 9.06 -6.53
C SER A 256 30.76 7.54 -6.58
N MET A 257 30.20 6.95 -5.52
CA MET A 257 30.07 5.51 -5.37
C MET A 257 28.67 5.16 -4.85
N PRO A 258 28.01 4.12 -5.38
CA PRO A 258 26.75 3.67 -4.84
C PRO A 258 26.93 3.08 -3.44
N LEU A 259 25.96 3.29 -2.54
CA LEU A 259 26.05 2.83 -1.15
C LEU A 259 26.20 1.30 -1.02
N ASN A 260 25.70 0.53 -1.98
CA ASN A 260 25.86 -0.92 -2.00
C ASN A 260 27.31 -1.38 -2.21
N SER A 261 28.20 -0.50 -2.69
CA SER A 261 29.60 -0.83 -2.90
C SER A 261 30.34 -0.98 -1.58
N PHE A 262 29.94 -0.27 -0.52
CA PHE A 262 30.53 -0.42 0.82
C PHE A 262 30.28 -1.82 1.40
N LEU A 263 29.12 -2.44 1.10
CA LEU A 263 28.84 -3.81 1.52
C LEU A 263 29.84 -4.81 0.92
N ASN A 264 30.23 -4.61 -0.35
CA ASN A 264 31.19 -5.47 -1.03
C ASN A 264 32.63 -5.25 -0.53
N LEU A 265 32.95 -4.05 -0.05
CA LEU A 265 34.27 -3.76 0.51
C LEU A 265 34.43 -4.42 1.88
N ASN A 266 33.40 -4.34 2.72
CA ASN A 266 33.39 -4.95 4.05
C ASN A 266 33.35 -6.49 4.00
N SER A 267 32.85 -7.09 2.92
CA SER A 267 32.85 -8.56 2.77
C SER A 267 34.20 -9.15 2.34
N ASN A 268 35.13 -8.31 1.87
CA ASN A 268 36.45 -8.72 1.37
C ASN A 268 37.59 -8.44 2.37
N SER A 269 37.26 -7.98 3.58
CA SER A 269 38.17 -7.73 4.70
C SER A 269 37.93 -8.73 5.82
#